data_AF-A0AAV8WGY8-F1
#
_entry.id   AF-A0AAV8WGY8-F1
#
_cell.length_a   1.000
_cell.length_b   1.000
_cell.length_c   1.000
_cell.angle_alpha   90.00
_cell.angle_beta   90.00
_cell.angle_gamma   90.00
#
_symmetry.space_group_name_H-M   'P 1'
#
loop_
_entity.id
_entity.type
_entity.pdbx_description
1 polymer ?
#
loop_
_entity_poly.entity_id
_entity_poly.type
_entity_poly.pdbx_seq_one_letter_code
_entity_poly.pdbx_strand_id
1 'polypeptide(L)'
;MKVFGVITYVLCALFELSQVEALVKIIPGAYKIYNVSLNEDNSVSLHWTLDYSSETVIFEIHLPAEYGWFAVGFSIRGEIFPADYCLLWENHQGKLSLRANDHGVIHLDKQQDCVGFRAKKSNGILKFTYQRRFDTCDRKDYIIEDGTTHIVWSRGKHKLYQVNGLNVSSSLEDSGMVRVHLLENVDVEYNLPKHVKTLDVITDRVKVPADETTYWCRVVKLPEEYKVKHHIYQYESHIQESSQGLVHHMEVFHCEAPPREEIPLYTGNCFAKDRPSKTHLCKRVLAAWAMGAPPFTYPDEAALPIGGENFNPYIMLEVHYNNPGRRADFVDSSGIRFHISSKLKEMDAGIIELGLEYTDKMAIPPGQESFSLTGYCTSACTSMGLPPQGITIFGSQLHTHLTGIRVYTRHFDAYGKELPELNRDNHFSTHFQKIRRLKKPVKVLPGHVLITRCDYNTMNRENITLGGFEISDEMCVNYVHYYPHTDLEVCKSSISDQALTTYFRYMKEWEAQPTSVTQGVSQNYKAIEWNKMRVQLLNEVYNEAPLSMQCNMSSGDRFPGYWENAHIPPVITPLPPPWRRCEAIV
;
A
#
# COMPACT_ATOMS: atom_id res chain seq x y z
N MET A 1 44.93 59.69 28.42
CA MET A 1 45.41 58.33 28.09
C MET A 1 44.45 57.78 27.03
N LYS A 2 44.99 57.55 25.83
CA LYS A 2 44.55 56.77 24.65
C LYS A 2 43.15 56.11 24.67
N VAL A 3 42.36 55.97 23.60
CA VAL A 3 42.35 56.27 22.14
C VAL A 3 40.95 55.80 21.66
N PHE A 4 40.30 56.54 20.73
CA PHE A 4 39.32 56.16 19.67
C PHE A 4 38.40 54.92 19.82
N GLY A 5 37.13 54.89 19.40
CA GLY A 5 36.43 55.64 18.37
C GLY A 5 34.99 55.12 18.15
N VAL A 6 34.31 55.74 17.20
CA VAL A 6 32.86 55.77 16.91
C VAL A 6 32.39 54.54 16.09
N ILE A 7 31.09 54.20 16.19
CA ILE A 7 30.12 53.85 15.10
C ILE A 7 29.15 52.67 15.47
N THR A 8 27.89 53.06 15.64
CA THR A 8 26.59 52.52 15.18
C THR A 8 26.46 51.11 14.54
N TYR A 9 25.29 50.50 14.80
CA TYR A 9 24.64 49.29 14.20
C TYR A 9 25.09 47.91 14.69
N VAL A 10 24.15 47.15 15.28
CA VAL A 10 23.64 45.84 14.79
C VAL A 10 22.46 45.44 15.70
N LEU A 11 21.26 45.65 15.15
CA LEU A 11 20.04 44.91 15.49
C LEU A 11 20.11 43.57 14.73
N CYS A 12 19.46 42.55 15.29
CA CYS A 12 19.05 41.31 14.60
C CYS A 12 20.16 40.25 14.38
N ALA A 13 20.28 39.30 15.32
CA ALA A 13 20.68 37.93 15.00
C ALA A 13 20.28 36.99 16.14
N LEU A 14 19.82 35.79 15.75
CA LEU A 14 19.60 34.58 16.57
C LEU A 14 18.24 34.44 17.25
N PHE A 15 17.20 34.24 16.44
CA PHE A 15 16.15 33.24 16.70
C PHE A 15 15.55 32.81 15.35
N GLU A 16 16.25 31.90 14.64
CA GLU A 16 15.66 31.16 13.52
C GLU A 16 15.00 29.88 14.06
N LEU A 17 13.71 29.98 14.41
CA LEU A 17 12.82 28.83 14.55
C LEU A 17 12.02 28.70 13.25
N SER A 18 11.96 27.48 12.72
CA SER A 18 11.14 27.16 11.55
C SER A 18 9.67 27.33 11.91
N GLN A 19 8.85 27.95 11.04
CA GLN A 19 7.46 28.26 11.39
C GLN A 19 6.52 27.06 11.45
N VAL A 20 7.00 25.83 11.25
CA VAL A 20 6.23 24.66 11.65
C VAL A 20 6.09 24.60 13.18
N GLU A 21 7.12 25.00 13.92
CA GLU A 21 7.03 25.18 15.39
C GLU A 21 6.14 26.37 15.80
N ALA A 22 5.91 27.32 14.90
CA ALA A 22 5.03 28.46 15.15
C ALA A 22 3.54 28.14 14.88
N LEU A 23 3.24 27.22 13.96
CA LEU A 23 1.90 26.63 13.77
C LEU A 23 1.54 25.69 14.93
N VAL A 24 2.52 24.98 15.50
CA VAL A 24 2.38 24.15 16.71
C VAL A 24 2.05 24.96 17.97
N LYS A 25 2.26 26.28 17.99
CA LYS A 25 2.05 27.13 19.18
C LYS A 25 0.61 27.58 19.44
N ILE A 26 -0.35 27.33 18.55
CA ILE A 26 -1.70 27.89 18.67
C ILE A 26 -2.74 26.86 19.15
N ILE A 27 -2.43 25.55 19.14
CA ILE A 27 -3.29 24.47 19.67
C ILE A 27 -2.38 23.41 20.30
N PRO A 28 -2.62 22.94 21.54
CA PRO A 28 -1.72 21.99 22.20
C PRO A 28 -1.80 20.59 21.54
N GLY A 29 -0.82 20.29 20.69
CA GLY A 29 -0.57 19.00 20.08
C GLY A 29 0.51 19.15 19.02
N ALA A 30 1.67 18.51 19.19
CA ALA A 30 2.71 18.52 18.17
C ALA A 30 2.23 17.71 16.97
N TYR A 31 1.71 18.40 15.95
CA TYR A 31 1.31 17.80 14.69
C TYR A 31 2.50 17.07 14.04
N LYS A 32 2.36 15.76 13.77
CA LYS A 32 3.37 14.98 13.06
C LYS A 32 3.44 15.41 11.60
N ILE A 33 4.64 15.61 11.09
CA ILE A 33 4.89 16.02 9.71
C ILE A 33 5.35 14.79 8.93
N TYR A 34 4.65 14.50 7.84
CA TYR A 34 5.02 13.49 6.87
C TYR A 34 5.62 14.16 5.63
N ASN A 35 6.46 13.45 4.88
CA ASN A 35 7.06 14.01 3.67
C ASN A 35 7.35 12.95 2.60
N VAL A 36 7.45 13.41 1.36
CA VAL A 36 7.83 12.61 0.20
C VAL A 36 8.56 13.49 -0.82
N SER A 37 9.58 12.94 -1.47
CA SER A 37 10.19 13.57 -2.65
C SER A 37 9.25 13.45 -3.84
N LEU A 38 9.08 14.51 -4.62
CA LEU A 38 8.27 14.50 -5.84
C LEU A 38 9.07 14.13 -7.09
N ASN A 39 10.40 14.26 -7.05
CA ASN A 39 11.29 13.99 -8.18
C ASN A 39 12.56 13.22 -7.77
N GLU A 40 13.29 12.66 -8.76
CA GLU A 40 14.44 11.78 -8.52
C GLU A 40 15.58 12.44 -7.72
N ASP A 41 15.81 13.75 -7.90
CA ASP A 41 16.91 14.50 -7.27
C ASP A 41 16.55 15.14 -5.91
N ASN A 42 15.31 14.97 -5.44
CA ASN A 42 14.80 15.53 -4.19
C ASN A 42 14.83 17.08 -4.11
N SER A 43 14.92 17.78 -5.25
CA SER A 43 14.82 19.24 -5.29
C SER A 43 13.39 19.76 -5.12
N VAL A 44 12.39 18.89 -5.34
CA VAL A 44 10.99 19.17 -5.08
C VAL A 44 10.46 18.15 -4.07
N SER A 45 9.93 18.62 -2.94
CA SER A 45 9.33 17.74 -1.94
C SER A 45 7.98 18.27 -1.44
N LEU A 46 7.12 17.33 -1.07
CA LEU A 46 5.81 17.57 -0.47
C LEU A 46 5.86 17.13 0.99
N HIS A 47 5.39 18.00 1.87
CA HIS A 47 5.23 17.77 3.29
C HIS A 47 3.76 17.95 3.66
N TRP A 48 3.25 17.17 4.60
CA TRP A 48 1.88 17.33 5.05
C TRP A 48 1.67 17.00 6.52
N THR A 49 0.61 17.56 7.07
CA THR A 49 0.07 17.21 8.39
C THR A 49 -1.45 17.07 8.34
N LEU A 50 -2.00 16.29 9.27
CA LEU A 50 -3.40 15.92 9.34
C LEU A 50 -4.09 16.56 10.54
N ASP A 51 -5.29 17.08 10.31
CA ASP A 51 -6.24 17.42 11.36
C ASP A 51 -7.51 16.58 11.17
N TYR A 52 -7.63 15.50 11.95
CA TYR A 52 -8.81 14.63 11.94
C TYR A 52 -10.05 15.28 12.56
N SER A 53 -9.88 16.29 13.42
CA SER A 53 -11.01 16.97 14.05
C SER A 53 -11.75 17.87 13.05
N SER A 54 -10.99 18.52 12.17
CA SER A 54 -11.52 19.37 11.08
C SER A 54 -11.56 18.67 9.72
N GLU A 55 -11.19 17.39 9.64
CA GLU A 55 -11.11 16.58 8.42
C GLU A 55 -10.33 17.32 7.31
N THR A 56 -9.15 17.84 7.64
CA THR A 56 -8.33 18.70 6.77
C THR A 56 -6.89 18.21 6.69
N VAL A 57 -6.29 18.30 5.50
CA VAL A 57 -4.85 18.14 5.28
C VAL A 57 -4.23 19.51 5.04
N ILE A 58 -3.10 19.78 5.68
CA ILE A 58 -2.29 20.97 5.44
C ILE A 58 -1.02 20.52 4.72
N PHE A 59 -0.78 21.08 3.54
CA PHE A 59 0.37 20.76 2.69
C PHE A 59 1.40 21.89 2.75
N GLU A 60 2.68 21.54 2.67
CA GLU A 60 3.81 22.44 2.42
C GLU A 60 4.67 21.85 1.30
N ILE A 61 4.89 22.61 0.23
CA ILE A 61 5.72 22.21 -0.92
C ILE A 61 7.02 23.01 -0.87
N HIS A 62 8.14 22.32 -1.03
CA HIS A 62 9.46 22.93 -1.19
C HIS A 62 9.85 22.89 -2.66
N LEU A 63 10.18 24.05 -3.22
CA LEU A 63 10.47 24.22 -4.64
C LEU A 63 11.74 25.05 -4.83
N PRO A 64 12.52 24.82 -5.91
CA PRO A 64 13.56 25.75 -6.31
C PRO A 64 13.01 27.15 -6.57
N ALA A 65 13.78 28.18 -6.23
CA ALA A 65 13.39 29.57 -6.39
C ALA A 65 13.13 30.02 -7.84
N GLU A 66 13.63 29.26 -8.82
CA GLU A 66 13.41 29.47 -10.24
C GLU A 66 12.17 28.68 -10.69
N TYR A 67 11.00 29.31 -10.67
CA TYR A 67 9.75 28.77 -11.16
C TYR A 67 8.90 29.89 -11.75
N GLY A 68 8.04 29.57 -12.71
CA GLY A 68 6.98 30.46 -13.19
C GLY A 68 5.62 30.07 -12.64
N TRP A 69 5.34 28.76 -12.62
CA TRP A 69 4.16 28.15 -12.02
C TRP A 69 4.44 26.73 -11.53
N PHE A 70 3.64 26.27 -10.58
CA PHE A 70 3.69 24.93 -10.02
C PHE A 70 2.27 24.44 -9.72
N ALA A 71 1.90 23.28 -10.25
CA ALA A 71 0.64 22.60 -10.01
C ALA A 71 0.91 21.32 -9.22
N VAL A 72 0.16 21.10 -8.15
CA VAL A 72 0.11 19.83 -7.42
C VAL A 72 -1.34 19.42 -7.24
N GLY A 73 -1.65 18.16 -7.42
CA GLY A 73 -3.01 17.69 -7.49
C GLY A 73 -3.16 16.21 -7.22
N PHE A 74 -4.37 15.74 -7.41
CA PHE A 74 -4.78 14.37 -7.13
C PHE A 74 -5.48 13.77 -8.35
N SER A 75 -5.17 12.52 -8.65
CA SER A 75 -5.85 11.76 -9.69
C SER A 75 -6.17 10.34 -9.24
N ILE A 76 -7.03 9.65 -9.99
CA ILE A 76 -7.55 8.34 -9.57
C ILE A 76 -6.44 7.28 -9.60
N ARG A 77 -5.59 7.27 -10.65
CA ARG A 77 -4.50 6.29 -10.84
C ARG A 77 -3.14 6.91 -11.12
N GLY A 78 -3.00 8.22 -10.95
CA GLY A 78 -1.73 8.91 -11.14
C GLY A 78 -1.52 9.50 -12.54
N GLU A 79 -2.54 9.48 -13.39
CA GLU A 79 -2.52 10.22 -14.66
C GLU A 79 -2.46 11.73 -14.38
N ILE A 80 -1.66 12.45 -15.15
CA ILE A 80 -1.54 13.93 -15.05
C ILE A 80 -2.89 14.60 -15.38
N PHE A 81 -3.76 13.93 -16.15
CA PHE A 81 -5.11 14.37 -16.45
C PHE A 81 -6.05 13.17 -16.72
N PRO A 82 -7.34 13.26 -16.36
CA PRO A 82 -7.94 14.33 -15.54
C PRO A 82 -7.42 14.31 -14.10
N ALA A 83 -7.26 15.50 -13.51
CA ALA A 83 -6.78 15.65 -12.14
C ALA A 83 -7.28 16.95 -11.49
N ASP A 84 -7.42 16.90 -10.18
CA ASP A 84 -7.82 18.02 -9.32
C ASP A 84 -6.57 18.73 -8.78
N TYR A 85 -6.33 19.98 -9.21
CA TYR A 85 -5.07 20.69 -8.99
C TYR A 85 -5.21 21.92 -8.07
N CYS A 86 -4.13 22.21 -7.36
CA CYS A 86 -3.92 23.49 -6.71
C CYS A 86 -2.66 24.13 -7.29
N LEU A 87 -2.81 25.33 -7.85
CA LEU A 87 -1.75 26.02 -8.59
C LEU A 87 -1.18 27.18 -7.80
N LEU A 88 0.14 27.28 -7.86
CA LEU A 88 0.91 28.45 -7.53
C LEU A 88 1.45 29.08 -8.81
N TRP A 89 1.33 30.40 -8.95
CA TRP A 89 1.88 31.16 -10.09
C TRP A 89 2.27 32.59 -9.69
N GLU A 90 3.20 33.19 -10.42
CA GLU A 90 3.77 34.51 -10.09
C GLU A 90 2.99 35.65 -10.78
N ASN A 91 1.94 36.18 -10.14
CA ASN A 91 1.30 37.46 -10.49
C ASN A 91 0.80 38.19 -9.24
N HIS A 92 0.71 39.54 -9.26
CA HIS A 92 0.47 40.45 -8.12
C HIS A 92 -0.83 40.23 -7.30
N GLN A 93 -1.68 39.27 -7.68
CA GLN A 93 -2.93 38.89 -7.00
C GLN A 93 -3.03 37.36 -6.74
N GLY A 94 -1.97 36.61 -7.03
CA GLY A 94 -2.00 35.17 -7.32
C GLY A 94 -2.16 34.22 -6.13
N LYS A 95 -3.22 33.40 -6.16
CA LYS A 95 -3.47 32.14 -5.42
C LYS A 95 -4.85 31.57 -5.80
N LEU A 96 -4.94 30.38 -6.44
CA LEU A 96 -6.21 29.80 -6.95
C LEU A 96 -6.21 28.25 -6.93
N SER A 97 -7.38 27.62 -6.74
CA SER A 97 -7.65 26.20 -7.04
C SER A 97 -8.24 26.08 -8.43
N LEU A 98 -7.85 25.01 -9.10
CA LEU A 98 -7.98 24.90 -10.55
C LEU A 98 -8.08 23.43 -10.94
N ARG A 99 -8.91 23.11 -11.92
CA ARG A 99 -9.08 21.72 -12.35
C ARG A 99 -8.50 21.52 -13.74
N ALA A 100 -7.70 20.47 -13.96
CA ALA A 100 -7.32 20.08 -15.32
C ALA A 100 -8.40 19.19 -15.92
N ASN A 101 -8.85 19.51 -17.14
CA ASN A 101 -9.74 18.64 -17.90
C ASN A 101 -8.99 17.45 -18.53
N ASP A 102 -9.72 16.57 -19.21
CA ASP A 102 -9.21 15.37 -19.89
C ASP A 102 -8.19 15.66 -21.01
N HIS A 103 -7.98 16.92 -21.38
CA HIS A 103 -6.98 17.36 -22.36
C HIS A 103 -5.75 18.01 -21.71
N GLY A 104 -5.61 17.94 -20.39
CA GLY A 104 -4.52 18.58 -19.64
C GLY A 104 -4.63 20.11 -19.60
N VAL A 105 -5.80 20.67 -19.92
CA VAL A 105 -6.05 22.10 -19.91
C VAL A 105 -6.73 22.47 -18.59
N ILE A 106 -6.10 23.38 -17.85
CA ILE A 106 -6.67 23.92 -16.63
C ILE A 106 -7.87 24.82 -16.93
N HIS A 107 -8.97 24.54 -16.25
CA HIS A 107 -10.14 25.39 -16.09
C HIS A 107 -10.21 25.88 -14.66
N LEU A 108 -10.67 27.11 -14.48
CA LEU A 108 -11.03 27.61 -13.16
C LEU A 108 -12.14 26.76 -12.58
N ASP A 109 -11.91 26.30 -11.35
CA ASP A 109 -12.94 25.62 -10.62
C ASP A 109 -14.03 26.62 -10.17
N LYS A 110 -15.28 26.15 -10.14
CA LYS A 110 -16.42 26.98 -9.70
C LYS A 110 -16.41 27.18 -8.18
N GLN A 111 -15.85 26.21 -7.46
CA GLN A 111 -15.63 26.26 -6.03
C GLN A 111 -14.12 26.31 -5.75
N GLN A 112 -13.72 26.95 -4.66
CA GLN A 112 -12.33 27.12 -4.28
C GLN A 112 -12.04 26.23 -3.05
N ASP A 113 -11.38 25.09 -3.30
CA ASP A 113 -11.20 24.05 -2.30
C ASP A 113 -9.80 23.98 -1.67
N CYS A 114 -8.80 24.65 -2.26
CA CYS A 114 -7.51 24.90 -1.62
C CYS A 114 -7.46 26.31 -1.05
N VAL A 115 -7.35 26.39 0.26
CA VAL A 115 -7.41 27.67 0.97
C VAL A 115 -6.16 27.88 1.81
N GLY A 116 -6.06 29.03 2.48
CA GLY A 116 -4.99 29.26 3.46
C GLY A 116 -3.59 29.43 2.87
N PHE A 117 -3.48 29.81 1.60
CA PHE A 117 -2.20 29.86 0.91
C PHE A 117 -1.17 30.82 1.53
N ARG A 118 0.05 30.33 1.83
CA ARG A 118 1.20 31.14 2.28
C ARG A 118 2.46 30.77 1.51
N ALA A 119 3.39 31.70 1.39
CA ALA A 119 4.65 31.48 0.68
C ALA A 119 5.79 32.19 1.40
N LYS A 120 6.92 31.52 1.57
CA LYS A 120 8.16 32.08 2.13
C LYS A 120 9.35 31.64 1.30
N LYS A 121 10.17 32.59 0.86
CA LYS A 121 11.43 32.32 0.14
C LYS A 121 12.61 32.44 1.11
N SER A 122 13.46 31.42 1.17
CA SER A 122 14.66 31.41 2.01
C SER A 122 15.73 30.53 1.37
N ASN A 123 16.98 30.99 1.33
CA ASN A 123 18.13 30.22 0.83
C ASN A 123 17.93 29.55 -0.55
N GLY A 124 17.28 30.24 -1.49
CA GLY A 124 17.03 29.70 -2.83
C GLY A 124 15.89 28.66 -2.91
N ILE A 125 15.20 28.39 -1.81
CA ILE A 125 14.03 27.51 -1.74
C ILE A 125 12.77 28.33 -1.46
N LEU A 126 11.71 28.07 -2.20
CA LEU A 126 10.37 28.53 -1.92
C LEU A 126 9.63 27.46 -1.11
N LYS A 127 9.07 27.86 0.03
CA LYS A 127 8.11 27.06 0.79
C LYS A 127 6.72 27.62 0.59
N PHE A 128 5.81 26.78 0.11
CA PHE A 128 4.44 27.14 -0.21
C PHE A 128 3.47 26.25 0.56
N THR A 129 2.52 26.83 1.28
CA THR A 129 1.56 26.06 2.09
C THR A 129 0.13 26.29 1.64
N TYR A 130 -0.71 25.28 1.72
CA TYR A 130 -2.17 25.37 1.55
C TYR A 130 -2.89 24.30 2.37
N GLN A 131 -4.20 24.44 2.54
CA GLN A 131 -5.03 23.44 3.23
C GLN A 131 -6.19 23.01 2.35
N ARG A 132 -6.61 21.76 2.48
CA ARG A 132 -7.72 21.14 1.73
C ARG A 132 -8.48 20.17 2.64
N ARG A 133 -9.80 20.14 2.54
CA ARG A 133 -10.63 19.15 3.27
C ARG A 133 -10.47 17.76 2.67
N PHE A 134 -10.76 16.72 3.47
CA PHE A 134 -10.79 15.34 2.98
C PHE A 134 -11.87 15.16 1.90
N ASP A 135 -13.06 15.72 2.16
CA ASP A 135 -14.18 15.82 1.23
C ASP A 135 -14.55 17.30 1.06
N THR A 136 -14.49 17.81 -0.17
CA THR A 136 -14.78 19.20 -0.53
C THR A 136 -16.28 19.45 -0.73
N CYS A 137 -17.07 18.38 -0.78
CA CYS A 137 -18.48 18.39 -1.15
C CYS A 137 -18.79 18.79 -2.61
N ASP A 138 -17.78 19.10 -3.43
CA ASP A 138 -17.94 19.07 -4.88
C ASP A 138 -17.84 17.61 -5.34
N ARG A 139 -18.73 17.21 -6.26
CA ARG A 139 -18.72 15.86 -6.86
C ARG A 139 -17.65 15.72 -7.95
N LYS A 140 -17.03 16.82 -8.35
CA LYS A 140 -15.99 16.88 -9.38
C LYS A 140 -14.58 16.72 -8.83
N ASP A 141 -14.43 16.86 -7.53
CA ASP A 141 -13.16 16.88 -6.84
C ASP A 141 -12.73 15.48 -6.39
N TYR A 142 -11.44 15.36 -6.14
CA TYR A 142 -10.88 14.14 -5.59
C TYR A 142 -11.20 14.01 -4.10
N ILE A 143 -11.87 12.93 -3.69
CA ILE A 143 -12.11 12.66 -2.27
C ILE A 143 -10.86 12.00 -1.68
N ILE A 144 -10.26 12.64 -0.66
CA ILE A 144 -9.15 12.03 0.10
C ILE A 144 -9.77 11.09 1.11
N GLU A 145 -9.77 9.80 0.80
CA GLU A 145 -10.22 8.72 1.67
C GLU A 145 -9.05 7.86 2.16
N ASP A 146 -9.35 6.89 3.03
CA ASP A 146 -8.32 5.96 3.49
C ASP A 146 -7.88 5.04 2.34
N GLY A 147 -6.58 4.80 2.25
CA GLY A 147 -6.02 4.12 1.09
C GLY A 147 -4.81 4.83 0.51
N THR A 148 -4.48 4.44 -0.72
CA THR A 148 -3.45 5.09 -1.52
C THR A 148 -4.00 6.41 -2.07
N THR A 149 -3.18 7.44 -2.09
CA THR A 149 -3.45 8.69 -2.81
C THR A 149 -2.38 8.86 -3.89
N HIS A 150 -2.82 9.07 -5.13
CA HIS A 150 -1.93 9.41 -6.23
C HIS A 150 -1.82 10.94 -6.32
N ILE A 151 -0.63 11.44 -6.04
CA ILE A 151 -0.30 12.86 -6.12
C ILE A 151 0.40 13.10 -7.45
N VAL A 152 -0.18 13.98 -8.26
CA VAL A 152 0.38 14.41 -9.54
C VAL A 152 0.90 15.83 -9.42
N TRP A 153 1.98 16.12 -10.11
CA TRP A 153 2.56 17.46 -10.08
C TRP A 153 3.14 17.84 -11.44
N SER A 154 3.20 19.14 -11.68
CA SER A 154 3.79 19.71 -12.88
C SER A 154 4.27 21.12 -12.59
N ARG A 155 5.35 21.55 -13.26
CA ARG A 155 5.90 22.90 -13.13
C ARG A 155 6.32 23.47 -14.48
N GLY A 156 6.36 24.78 -14.56
CA GLY A 156 6.95 25.48 -15.70
C GLY A 156 7.71 26.72 -15.28
N LYS A 157 8.78 27.03 -16.01
CA LYS A 157 9.68 28.17 -15.71
C LYS A 157 9.14 29.51 -16.20
N HIS A 158 8.21 29.50 -17.14
CA HIS A 158 7.66 30.71 -17.73
C HIS A 158 6.58 31.33 -16.83
N LYS A 159 6.64 32.65 -16.64
CA LYS A 159 5.58 33.40 -15.95
C LYS A 159 4.30 33.33 -16.77
N LEU A 160 3.16 33.31 -16.09
CA LEU A 160 1.86 33.15 -16.71
C LEU A 160 1.08 34.47 -16.64
N TYR A 161 0.38 34.82 -17.72
CA TYR A 161 -0.52 35.97 -17.77
C TYR A 161 -1.97 35.59 -17.45
N GLN A 162 -2.40 34.40 -17.85
CA GLN A 162 -3.72 33.83 -17.59
C GLN A 162 -3.60 32.34 -17.22
N VAL A 163 -4.38 31.88 -16.25
CA VAL A 163 -4.38 30.46 -15.85
C VAL A 163 -5.31 29.63 -16.70
N ASN A 164 -6.49 30.18 -17.02
CA ASN A 164 -7.51 29.45 -17.76
C ASN A 164 -6.98 29.15 -19.17
N GLY A 165 -6.97 27.87 -19.54
CA GLY A 165 -6.33 27.44 -20.78
C GLY A 165 -4.87 26.99 -20.65
N LEU A 166 -4.27 27.03 -19.45
CA LEU A 166 -2.91 26.52 -19.23
C LEU A 166 -2.87 25.01 -19.50
N ASN A 167 -1.95 24.59 -20.36
CA ASN A 167 -1.61 23.18 -20.51
C ASN A 167 -0.61 22.78 -19.43
N VAL A 168 -0.98 21.85 -18.55
CA VAL A 168 -0.10 21.35 -17.47
C VAL A 168 0.88 20.28 -17.94
N SER A 169 0.83 19.87 -19.21
CA SER A 169 1.78 18.93 -19.79
C SER A 169 3.17 19.58 -19.83
N SER A 170 4.10 19.02 -19.06
CA SER A 170 5.50 19.45 -19.01
C SER A 170 6.42 18.31 -19.43
N SER A 171 7.73 18.56 -19.47
CA SER A 171 8.72 17.50 -19.67
C SER A 171 8.65 16.48 -18.51
N LEU A 172 9.23 15.29 -18.73
CA LEU A 172 9.35 14.26 -17.69
C LEU A 172 10.18 14.72 -16.47
N GLU A 173 11.03 15.74 -16.62
CA GLU A 173 11.81 16.34 -15.52
C GLU A 173 10.99 17.35 -14.71
N ASP A 174 9.95 17.92 -15.31
CA ASP A 174 9.13 19.00 -14.74
C ASP A 174 7.68 18.56 -14.47
N SER A 175 7.40 17.26 -14.54
CA SER A 175 6.12 16.67 -14.14
C SER A 175 6.31 15.24 -13.66
N GLY A 176 5.37 14.75 -12.85
CA GLY A 176 5.45 13.39 -12.35
C GLY A 176 4.29 13.03 -11.44
N MET A 177 4.41 11.84 -10.85
CA MET A 177 3.43 11.29 -9.92
C MET A 177 4.14 10.53 -8.82
N VAL A 178 3.62 10.65 -7.60
CA VAL A 178 4.02 9.85 -6.44
C VAL A 178 2.79 9.27 -5.75
N ARG A 179 2.98 8.12 -5.10
CA ARG A 179 1.95 7.47 -4.30
C ARG A 179 2.27 7.64 -2.83
N VAL A 180 1.28 8.03 -2.05
CA VAL A 180 1.40 8.17 -0.60
C VAL A 180 0.17 7.61 0.08
N HIS A 181 0.26 7.33 1.37
CA HIS A 181 -0.91 7.17 2.22
C HIS A 181 -1.09 8.49 2.97
N LEU A 182 -2.01 9.36 2.53
CA LEU A 182 -2.15 10.68 3.16
C LEU A 182 -2.70 10.57 4.58
N LEU A 183 -3.75 9.76 4.76
CA LEU A 183 -4.49 9.64 6.02
C LEU A 183 -3.85 8.62 6.97
N GLU A 184 -2.60 8.87 7.39
CA GLU A 184 -1.82 8.06 8.32
C GLU A 184 -2.40 8.02 9.75
N ASN A 185 -2.09 6.96 10.49
CA ASN A 185 -2.44 6.88 11.92
C ASN A 185 -1.54 7.80 12.77
N VAL A 186 -2.10 8.90 13.25
CA VAL A 186 -1.37 9.91 14.06
C VAL A 186 -1.12 9.48 15.50
N ASP A 187 -1.82 8.47 16.00
CA ASP A 187 -1.77 8.04 17.41
C ASP A 187 -0.65 7.03 17.71
N VAL A 188 0.17 6.67 16.71
CA VAL A 188 1.26 5.68 16.87
C VAL A 188 2.44 6.27 17.63
N GLU A 189 2.86 5.67 18.73
CA GLU A 189 4.10 6.05 19.41
C GLU A 189 5.32 5.37 18.78
N TYR A 190 6.41 6.12 18.64
CA TYR A 190 7.68 5.65 18.05
C TYR A 190 8.81 5.53 19.10
N ASN A 191 8.48 5.63 20.39
CA ASN A 191 9.47 5.61 21.45
C ASN A 191 9.89 4.17 21.76
N LEU A 192 11.07 3.78 21.27
CA LEU A 192 11.62 2.47 21.52
C LEU A 192 12.38 2.40 22.85
N PRO A 193 12.24 1.33 23.64
CA PRO A 193 13.02 1.13 24.85
C PRO A 193 14.53 1.04 24.59
N LYS A 194 15.36 1.49 25.53
CA LYS A 194 16.84 1.48 25.43
C LYS A 194 17.50 0.12 25.19
N HIS A 195 16.79 -0.97 25.46
CA HIS A 195 17.31 -2.34 25.33
C HIS A 195 17.09 -2.92 23.92
N VAL A 196 16.36 -2.20 23.06
CA VAL A 196 16.15 -2.56 21.66
C VAL A 196 17.41 -2.26 20.85
N LYS A 197 17.81 -3.21 20.01
CA LYS A 197 18.97 -3.14 19.12
C LYS A 197 18.52 -3.12 17.66
N THR A 198 19.41 -2.72 16.75
CA THR A 198 19.13 -2.69 15.32
C THR A 198 19.72 -3.90 14.59
N LEU A 199 18.98 -4.44 13.64
CA LEU A 199 19.45 -5.41 12.64
C LEU A 199 19.14 -4.86 11.24
N ASP A 200 20.19 -4.58 10.48
CA ASP A 200 20.07 -4.03 9.13
C ASP A 200 20.11 -5.16 8.10
N VAL A 201 19.04 -5.29 7.32
CA VAL A 201 18.92 -6.20 6.20
C VAL A 201 18.93 -5.34 4.94
N ILE A 202 20.13 -5.09 4.42
CA ILE A 202 20.40 -4.17 3.31
C ILE A 202 20.97 -4.91 2.10
N THR A 203 20.97 -4.28 0.93
CA THR A 203 21.77 -4.69 -0.23
C THR A 203 23.25 -4.27 -0.04
N ASP A 204 24.17 -4.77 -0.88
CA ASP A 204 25.59 -4.38 -0.84
C ASP A 204 26.02 -3.89 -2.23
N ARG A 205 26.14 -2.56 -2.37
CA ARG A 205 26.67 -1.86 -3.54
C ARG A 205 26.12 -2.41 -4.86
N VAL A 206 24.80 -2.56 -4.94
CA VAL A 206 24.09 -3.01 -6.12
C VAL A 206 24.24 -1.96 -7.20
N LYS A 207 24.77 -2.37 -8.36
CA LYS A 207 24.71 -1.56 -9.58
C LYS A 207 23.32 -1.71 -10.17
N VAL A 208 22.46 -0.73 -9.94
CA VAL A 208 21.06 -0.81 -10.35
C VAL A 208 21.01 -0.82 -11.90
N PRO A 209 20.31 -1.79 -12.51
CA PRO A 209 20.15 -1.84 -13.96
C PRO A 209 19.51 -0.56 -14.53
N ALA A 210 19.84 -0.26 -15.78
CA ALA A 210 19.24 0.84 -16.55
C ALA A 210 17.81 0.52 -17.05
N ASP A 211 17.19 -0.52 -16.49
CA ASP A 211 15.79 -0.85 -16.73
C ASP A 211 14.90 0.10 -15.92
N GLU A 212 13.75 0.45 -16.49
CA GLU A 212 12.78 1.35 -15.85
C GLU A 212 12.29 0.80 -14.50
N THR A 213 12.17 -0.52 -14.40
CA THR A 213 11.74 -1.24 -13.20
C THR A 213 12.67 -2.41 -12.94
N THR A 214 13.22 -2.50 -11.73
CA THR A 214 14.04 -3.64 -11.31
C THR A 214 13.61 -4.14 -9.94
N TYR A 215 13.45 -5.46 -9.80
CA TYR A 215 13.28 -6.14 -8.51
C TYR A 215 14.55 -6.92 -8.17
N TRP A 216 15.15 -6.58 -7.04
CA TRP A 216 16.44 -7.12 -6.61
C TRP A 216 16.30 -7.91 -5.31
N CYS A 217 16.66 -9.19 -5.35
CA CYS A 217 16.53 -10.11 -4.24
C CYS A 217 17.89 -10.38 -3.61
N ARG A 218 17.94 -10.38 -2.27
CA ARG A 218 19.11 -10.78 -1.46
C ARG A 218 18.68 -11.73 -0.35
N VAL A 219 19.10 -12.99 -0.42
CA VAL A 219 18.89 -13.98 0.64
C VAL A 219 20.06 -13.93 1.61
N VAL A 220 19.77 -13.80 2.91
CA VAL A 220 20.75 -13.75 4.00
C VAL A 220 20.38 -14.72 5.12
N LYS A 221 21.39 -15.16 5.88
CA LYS A 221 21.22 -15.95 7.10
C LYS A 221 21.31 -15.02 8.31
N LEU A 222 20.37 -15.14 9.23
CA LEU A 222 20.41 -14.44 10.51
C LEU A 222 21.65 -14.86 11.31
N PRO A 223 22.30 -13.92 12.03
CA PRO A 223 23.42 -14.22 12.92
C PRO A 223 23.08 -15.23 14.02
N GLU A 224 24.12 -15.85 14.59
CA GLU A 224 24.02 -16.90 15.62
C GLU A 224 23.25 -16.46 16.89
N GLU A 225 23.24 -15.17 17.21
CA GLU A 225 22.49 -14.63 18.34
C GLU A 225 20.96 -14.85 18.22
N TYR A 226 20.43 -14.98 17.00
CA TYR A 226 19.01 -15.24 16.72
C TYR A 226 18.64 -16.73 16.79
N LYS A 227 19.54 -17.60 17.26
CA LYS A 227 19.16 -18.97 17.67
C LYS A 227 18.21 -18.98 18.85
N VAL A 228 18.18 -17.90 19.64
CA VAL A 228 17.18 -17.65 20.67
C VAL A 228 16.09 -16.74 20.10
N LYS A 229 14.85 -16.94 20.55
CA LYS A 229 13.71 -16.12 20.15
C LYS A 229 13.91 -14.66 20.58
N HIS A 230 13.64 -13.76 19.64
CA HIS A 230 13.59 -12.32 19.83
C HIS A 230 12.24 -11.78 19.33
N HIS A 231 11.97 -10.52 19.64
CA HIS A 231 10.80 -9.77 19.17
C HIS A 231 11.24 -8.59 18.33
N ILE A 232 10.63 -8.43 17.16
CA ILE A 232 10.71 -7.22 16.33
C ILE A 232 9.68 -6.22 16.86
N TYR A 233 10.17 -5.13 17.44
CA TYR A 233 9.34 -4.06 18.01
C TYR A 233 8.91 -3.05 16.94
N GLN A 234 9.78 -2.82 15.97
CA GLN A 234 9.55 -1.87 14.89
C GLN A 234 10.42 -2.26 13.70
N TYR A 235 10.02 -1.85 12.50
CA TYR A 235 10.91 -1.81 11.35
C TYR A 235 10.75 -0.48 10.61
N GLU A 236 11.80 -0.07 9.91
CA GLU A 236 11.83 1.15 9.11
C GLU A 236 12.73 0.99 7.90
N SER A 237 12.68 1.96 6.99
CA SER A 237 13.56 1.97 5.84
C SER A 237 14.98 2.39 6.22
N HIS A 238 15.96 1.75 5.62
CA HIS A 238 17.37 2.11 5.66
C HIS A 238 17.82 2.44 4.23
N ILE A 239 17.58 3.67 3.81
CA ILE A 239 17.82 4.09 2.41
C ILE A 239 19.08 4.92 2.35
N GLN A 240 19.98 4.57 1.42
CA GLN A 240 21.14 5.37 1.10
C GLN A 240 20.68 6.75 0.59
N GLU A 241 21.30 7.84 1.04
CA GLU A 241 20.85 9.20 0.74
C GLU A 241 20.73 9.47 -0.78
N SER A 242 21.68 8.94 -1.57
CA SER A 242 21.66 9.04 -3.04
C SER A 242 20.57 8.20 -3.73
N SER A 243 19.85 7.37 -2.99
CA SER A 243 18.84 6.42 -3.50
C SER A 243 17.40 6.74 -3.06
N GLN A 244 17.18 7.84 -2.33
CA GLN A 244 15.87 8.22 -1.78
C GLN A 244 14.76 8.34 -2.84
N GLY A 245 15.10 8.83 -4.05
CA GLY A 245 14.18 8.91 -5.18
C GLY A 245 14.10 7.65 -6.05
N LEU A 246 15.00 6.67 -5.83
CA LEU A 246 15.15 5.46 -6.66
C LEU A 246 14.46 4.24 -6.04
N VAL A 247 14.61 4.06 -4.73
CA VAL A 247 14.02 2.92 -4.00
C VAL A 247 12.53 3.18 -3.79
N HIS A 248 11.68 2.42 -4.47
CA HIS A 248 10.24 2.65 -4.48
C HIS A 248 9.49 1.84 -3.42
N HIS A 249 9.87 0.57 -3.24
CA HIS A 249 9.40 -0.26 -2.12
C HIS A 249 10.42 -1.34 -1.75
N MET A 250 10.27 -1.91 -0.56
CA MET A 250 11.13 -2.97 -0.04
C MET A 250 10.31 -3.95 0.79
N GLU A 251 10.62 -5.23 0.70
CA GLU A 251 10.01 -6.29 1.51
C GLU A 251 11.08 -7.22 2.08
N VAL A 252 10.83 -7.75 3.28
CA VAL A 252 11.63 -8.82 3.86
C VAL A 252 10.74 -10.02 4.13
N PHE A 253 11.12 -11.17 3.57
CA PHE A 253 10.42 -12.43 3.70
C PHE A 253 11.21 -13.41 4.57
N HIS A 254 10.50 -14.22 5.36
CA HIS A 254 11.05 -15.42 6.00
C HIS A 254 10.95 -16.62 5.05
N CYS A 255 12.01 -17.41 4.99
CA CYS A 255 12.06 -18.66 4.22
C CYS A 255 11.48 -19.81 5.05
N GLU A 256 10.26 -20.23 4.70
CA GLU A 256 9.54 -21.26 5.43
C GLU A 256 10.07 -22.65 5.09
N ALA A 257 11.00 -23.11 5.90
CA ALA A 257 11.62 -24.43 5.79
C ALA A 257 11.89 -25.00 7.19
N PRO A 258 12.16 -26.30 7.33
CA PRO A 258 12.61 -26.88 8.59
C PRO A 258 13.80 -26.11 9.18
N PRO A 259 13.95 -26.01 10.52
CA PRO A 259 14.91 -25.09 11.15
C PRO A 259 16.39 -25.33 10.78
N ARG A 260 16.73 -26.57 10.40
CA ARG A 260 18.09 -26.99 10.02
C ARG A 260 18.28 -27.09 8.51
N GLU A 261 17.26 -26.78 7.72
CA GLU A 261 17.37 -26.79 6.27
C GLU A 261 18.17 -25.57 5.79
N GLU A 262 19.21 -25.84 5.01
CA GLU A 262 20.04 -24.80 4.40
C GLU A 262 19.39 -24.28 3.11
N ILE A 263 19.20 -22.96 3.04
CA ILE A 263 18.72 -22.25 1.85
C ILE A 263 19.93 -21.58 1.17
N PRO A 264 20.09 -21.72 -0.16
CA PRO A 264 21.18 -21.05 -0.87
C PRO A 264 21.10 -19.52 -0.72
N LEU A 265 22.23 -18.90 -0.37
CA LEU A 265 22.37 -17.45 -0.45
C LEU A 265 22.24 -17.02 -1.93
N TYR A 266 21.58 -15.90 -2.16
CA TYR A 266 21.32 -15.37 -3.49
C TYR A 266 21.41 -13.85 -3.47
N THR A 267 21.91 -13.26 -4.54
CA THR A 267 21.87 -11.82 -4.78
C THR A 267 21.75 -11.59 -6.27
N GLY A 268 20.67 -10.95 -6.71
CA GLY A 268 20.40 -10.76 -8.13
C GLY A 268 18.97 -10.35 -8.41
N ASN A 269 18.61 -10.32 -9.69
CA ASN A 269 17.25 -10.05 -10.12
C ASN A 269 16.29 -11.13 -9.59
N CYS A 270 15.20 -10.72 -8.95
CA CYS A 270 14.22 -11.64 -8.37
C CYS A 270 13.61 -12.60 -9.40
N PHE A 271 13.58 -12.23 -10.67
CA PHE A 271 12.99 -13.02 -11.75
C PHE A 271 14.03 -13.71 -12.64
N ALA A 272 15.30 -13.75 -12.21
CA ALA A 272 16.35 -14.42 -12.95
C ALA A 272 16.07 -15.92 -13.07
N LYS A 273 16.26 -16.50 -14.27
CA LYS A 273 16.01 -17.92 -14.55
C LYS A 273 16.91 -18.87 -13.74
N ASP A 274 18.07 -18.38 -13.31
CA ASP A 274 19.06 -19.08 -12.52
C ASP A 274 18.89 -18.86 -11.00
N ARG A 275 17.86 -18.13 -10.56
CA ARG A 275 17.51 -18.02 -9.13
C ARG A 275 17.24 -19.42 -8.56
N PRO A 276 17.92 -19.83 -7.46
CA PRO A 276 17.75 -21.17 -6.91
C PRO A 276 16.31 -21.41 -6.46
N SER A 277 15.71 -22.53 -6.89
CA SER A 277 14.29 -22.84 -6.60
C SER A 277 13.95 -22.87 -5.11
N LYS A 278 14.90 -23.25 -4.24
CA LYS A 278 14.73 -23.24 -2.78
C LYS A 278 14.46 -21.85 -2.21
N THR A 279 14.90 -20.77 -2.85
CA THR A 279 14.60 -19.41 -2.37
C THR A 279 13.13 -19.03 -2.61
N HIS A 280 12.39 -19.80 -3.40
CA HIS A 280 10.95 -19.58 -3.60
C HIS A 280 10.12 -19.93 -2.36
N LEU A 281 10.73 -20.51 -1.32
CA LEU A 281 10.10 -20.72 -0.01
C LEU A 281 10.04 -19.43 0.83
N CYS A 282 10.77 -18.37 0.43
CA CYS A 282 10.78 -17.09 1.12
C CYS A 282 9.55 -16.27 0.70
N LYS A 283 8.41 -16.56 1.35
CA LYS A 283 7.11 -15.96 1.01
C LYS A 283 6.41 -15.30 2.19
N ARG A 284 6.72 -15.69 3.43
CA ARG A 284 6.09 -15.10 4.61
C ARG A 284 6.65 -13.70 4.88
N VAL A 285 5.84 -12.67 4.67
CA VAL A 285 6.24 -11.26 4.83
C VAL A 285 6.51 -10.94 6.31
N LEU A 286 7.73 -10.53 6.64
CA LEU A 286 8.10 -10.01 7.97
C LEU A 286 7.98 -8.48 8.05
N ALA A 287 8.29 -7.81 6.94
CA ALA A 287 8.20 -6.36 6.79
C ALA A 287 7.94 -5.98 5.34
N ALA A 288 7.10 -4.95 5.14
CA ALA A 288 6.93 -4.29 3.85
C ALA A 288 6.92 -2.76 4.05
N TRP A 289 7.67 -2.06 3.21
CA TRP A 289 7.83 -0.62 3.23
C TRP A 289 7.65 -0.06 1.81
N ALA A 290 7.05 1.11 1.71
CA ALA A 290 6.93 1.87 0.45
C ALA A 290 7.34 3.32 0.66
N MET A 291 7.71 4.01 -0.43
CA MET A 291 8.19 5.39 -0.41
C MET A 291 7.32 6.32 0.45
N GLY A 292 7.97 7.10 1.33
CA GLY A 292 7.29 8.03 2.24
C GLY A 292 6.60 7.38 3.44
N ALA A 293 6.61 6.05 3.57
CA ALA A 293 6.02 5.39 4.73
C ALA A 293 6.88 5.65 6.00
N PRO A 294 6.24 6.05 7.13
CA PRO A 294 6.92 6.11 8.42
C PRO A 294 7.29 4.68 8.90
N PRO A 295 8.08 4.57 9.98
CA PRO A 295 8.32 3.28 10.62
C PRO A 295 7.01 2.56 10.97
N PHE A 296 7.03 1.22 10.92
CA PHE A 296 5.92 0.42 11.41
C PHE A 296 6.25 -0.10 12.81
N THR A 297 5.53 0.40 13.81
CA THR A 297 5.71 0.01 15.21
C THR A 297 4.64 -0.98 15.65
N TYR A 298 5.09 -2.08 16.26
CA TYR A 298 4.21 -3.07 16.88
C TYR A 298 3.58 -2.51 18.17
N PRO A 299 2.34 -2.92 18.51
CA PRO A 299 1.63 -2.41 19.68
C PRO A 299 2.35 -2.75 21.00
N ASP A 300 1.94 -2.13 22.10
CA ASP A 300 2.61 -2.33 23.39
C ASP A 300 2.51 -3.77 23.89
N GLU A 301 1.39 -4.42 23.59
CA GLU A 301 1.01 -5.74 24.05
C GLU A 301 1.72 -6.87 23.29
N ALA A 302 2.14 -6.65 22.04
CA ALA A 302 2.65 -7.72 21.18
C ALA A 302 3.75 -7.28 20.21
N ALA A 303 4.63 -8.20 19.81
CA ALA A 303 5.64 -8.00 18.77
C ALA A 303 5.84 -9.26 17.94
N LEU A 304 6.33 -9.11 16.70
CA LEU A 304 6.54 -10.25 15.80
C LEU A 304 7.76 -11.07 16.26
N PRO A 305 7.61 -12.39 16.47
CA PRO A 305 8.73 -13.23 16.84
C PRO A 305 9.69 -13.48 15.67
N ILE A 306 10.99 -13.47 15.97
CA ILE A 306 12.06 -13.81 15.03
C ILE A 306 13.12 -14.67 15.74
N GLY A 307 13.67 -15.66 15.04
CA GLY A 307 14.65 -16.57 15.61
C GLY A 307 14.04 -17.60 16.58
N GLY A 308 14.91 -18.38 17.22
CA GLY A 308 14.52 -19.52 18.06
C GLY A 308 14.81 -20.88 17.42
N GLU A 309 14.71 -21.96 18.20
CA GLU A 309 15.08 -23.32 17.77
C GLU A 309 14.21 -23.87 16.62
N ASN A 310 12.96 -23.41 16.53
CA ASN A 310 12.00 -23.82 15.52
C ASN A 310 11.92 -22.84 14.33
N PHE A 311 12.79 -21.84 14.27
CA PHE A 311 12.80 -20.82 13.22
C PHE A 311 13.92 -21.12 12.23
N ASN A 312 13.61 -21.08 10.92
CA ASN A 312 14.66 -21.18 9.90
C ASN A 312 15.38 -19.83 9.79
N PRO A 313 16.72 -19.77 9.91
CA PRO A 313 17.42 -18.50 10.01
C PRO A 313 17.50 -17.73 8.69
N TYR A 314 16.95 -18.23 7.58
CA TYR A 314 17.04 -17.57 6.29
C TYR A 314 15.90 -16.58 6.05
N ILE A 315 16.28 -15.38 5.63
CA ILE A 315 15.36 -14.32 5.22
C ILE A 315 15.80 -13.75 3.86
N MET A 316 14.86 -13.19 3.11
CA MET A 316 15.10 -12.60 1.81
C MET A 316 14.65 -11.13 1.81
N LEU A 317 15.54 -10.22 1.47
CA LEU A 317 15.21 -8.85 1.13
C LEU A 317 14.89 -8.75 -0.35
N GLU A 318 13.79 -8.11 -0.69
CA GLU A 318 13.43 -7.69 -2.03
C GLU A 318 13.38 -6.16 -2.09
N VAL A 319 14.09 -5.56 -3.05
CA VAL A 319 14.11 -4.12 -3.28
C VAL A 319 13.61 -3.83 -4.68
N HIS A 320 12.59 -2.99 -4.80
CA HIS A 320 12.09 -2.50 -6.07
C HIS A 320 12.61 -1.11 -6.36
N TYR A 321 13.41 -1.01 -7.43
CA TYR A 321 13.94 0.23 -7.97
C TYR A 321 13.06 0.71 -9.12
N ASN A 322 12.64 1.98 -9.04
CA ASN A 322 11.95 2.69 -10.11
C ASN A 322 12.92 3.72 -10.71
N ASN A 323 13.38 3.46 -11.94
CA ASN A 323 14.43 4.23 -12.63
C ASN A 323 13.89 4.79 -13.96
N PRO A 324 12.95 5.76 -13.93
CA PRO A 324 12.34 6.27 -15.16
C PRO A 324 13.36 6.97 -16.07
N GLY A 325 14.42 7.56 -15.51
CA GLY A 325 15.56 8.07 -16.27
C GLY A 325 16.45 7.02 -16.94
N ARG A 326 16.24 5.72 -16.69
CA ARG A 326 17.03 4.58 -17.24
C ARG A 326 18.55 4.77 -17.09
N ARG A 327 18.94 5.29 -15.93
CA ARG A 327 20.34 5.56 -15.59
C ARG A 327 21.08 4.29 -15.18
N ALA A 328 22.35 4.19 -15.54
CA ALA A 328 23.21 3.02 -15.25
C ALA A 328 24.27 3.29 -14.17
N ASP A 329 24.28 4.49 -13.59
CA ASP A 329 25.32 4.94 -12.65
C ASP A 329 24.92 4.84 -11.18
N PHE A 330 23.69 4.41 -10.89
CA PHE A 330 23.22 4.21 -9.53
C PHE A 330 23.93 3.04 -8.85
N VAL A 331 24.42 3.30 -7.63
CA VAL A 331 24.96 2.30 -6.71
C VAL A 331 24.22 2.37 -5.39
N ASP A 332 23.53 1.30 -5.04
CA ASP A 332 22.62 1.25 -3.89
C ASP A 332 23.07 0.26 -2.81
N SER A 333 22.90 0.64 -1.55
CA SER A 333 23.04 -0.22 -0.36
C SER A 333 21.88 0.02 0.60
N SER A 334 20.65 -0.03 0.08
CA SER A 334 19.42 0.21 0.83
C SER A 334 18.75 -1.09 1.30
N GLY A 335 17.85 -0.99 2.28
CA GLY A 335 17.06 -2.12 2.77
C GLY A 335 16.18 -1.76 3.96
N ILE A 336 15.90 -2.74 4.81
CA ILE A 336 15.06 -2.59 6.01
C ILE A 336 15.92 -2.70 7.27
N ARG A 337 15.70 -1.78 8.20
CA ARG A 337 16.22 -1.83 9.56
C ARG A 337 15.14 -2.38 10.49
N PHE A 338 15.45 -3.48 11.17
CA PHE A 338 14.64 -4.00 12.25
C PHE A 338 15.13 -3.49 13.59
N HIS A 339 14.19 -3.16 14.48
CA HIS A 339 14.41 -2.84 15.87
C HIS A 339 14.00 -4.04 16.73
N ILE A 340 14.98 -4.80 17.21
CA ILE A 340 14.81 -6.14 17.77
C ILE A 340 15.27 -6.18 19.23
N SER A 341 14.60 -7.00 20.05
CA SER A 341 14.94 -7.22 21.45
C SER A 341 14.78 -8.68 21.86
N SER A 342 15.66 -9.17 22.73
CA SER A 342 15.51 -10.47 23.41
C SER A 342 14.55 -10.39 24.61
N LYS A 343 14.22 -9.18 25.08
CA LYS A 343 13.17 -8.97 26.07
C LYS A 343 11.83 -9.01 25.34
N LEU A 344 11.14 -10.12 25.48
CA LEU A 344 9.86 -10.36 24.82
C LEU A 344 8.75 -9.48 25.43
N LYS A 345 7.85 -9.00 24.57
CA LYS A 345 6.53 -8.46 24.98
C LYS A 345 5.64 -9.59 25.49
N GLU A 346 4.52 -9.21 26.08
CA GLU A 346 3.56 -10.15 26.68
C GLU A 346 3.03 -11.18 25.67
N MET A 347 2.73 -10.74 24.45
CA MET A 347 2.20 -11.60 23.41
C MET A 347 3.09 -11.64 22.16
N ASP A 348 3.07 -12.77 21.47
CA ASP A 348 3.53 -12.84 20.10
C ASP A 348 2.47 -12.26 19.17
N ALA A 349 2.92 -11.44 18.22
CA ALA A 349 2.10 -11.10 17.06
C ALA A 349 2.20 -12.22 16.01
N GLY A 350 1.09 -12.48 15.34
CA GLY A 350 0.99 -13.39 14.19
C GLY A 350 0.57 -12.66 12.93
N ILE A 351 0.61 -13.38 11.81
CA ILE A 351 0.13 -12.92 10.51
C ILE A 351 -0.85 -13.97 9.97
N ILE A 352 -2.04 -13.54 9.56
CA ILE A 352 -3.01 -14.39 8.85
C ILE A 352 -3.13 -13.87 7.42
N GLU A 353 -3.11 -14.78 6.45
CA GLU A 353 -3.44 -14.48 5.07
C GLU A 353 -4.95 -14.66 4.84
N LEU A 354 -5.63 -13.56 4.48
CA LEU A 354 -7.03 -13.55 4.07
C LEU A 354 -7.15 -13.37 2.55
N GLY A 355 -8.19 -13.92 1.95
CA GLY A 355 -8.52 -13.68 0.53
C GLY A 355 -8.66 -14.95 -0.29
N LEU A 356 -8.10 -14.95 -1.50
CA LEU A 356 -8.25 -16.05 -2.46
C LEU A 356 -7.10 -17.04 -2.40
N GLU A 357 -7.42 -18.32 -2.52
CA GLU A 357 -6.42 -19.37 -2.68
C GLU A 357 -5.54 -19.12 -3.92
N TYR A 358 -4.27 -19.52 -3.84
CA TYR A 358 -3.32 -19.42 -4.95
C TYR A 358 -3.51 -20.57 -5.95
N THR A 359 -4.69 -20.61 -6.58
CA THR A 359 -5.06 -21.64 -7.56
C THR A 359 -5.66 -21.02 -8.81
N ASP A 360 -5.64 -21.78 -9.90
CA ASP A 360 -6.21 -21.37 -11.19
C ASP A 360 -7.75 -21.44 -11.22
N LYS A 361 -8.40 -21.82 -10.11
CA LYS A 361 -9.86 -21.91 -9.95
C LYS A 361 -10.55 -20.56 -10.05
N MET A 362 -9.85 -19.48 -9.71
CA MET A 362 -10.35 -18.12 -9.79
C MET A 362 -9.63 -17.42 -10.92
N ALA A 363 -10.37 -16.90 -11.88
CA ALA A 363 -9.84 -16.33 -13.11
C ALA A 363 -10.60 -15.07 -13.54
N ILE A 364 -9.89 -14.16 -14.20
CA ILE A 364 -10.39 -12.86 -14.65
C ILE A 364 -10.38 -12.84 -16.18
N PRO A 365 -11.56 -12.70 -16.83
CA PRO A 365 -11.63 -12.58 -18.29
C PRO A 365 -10.81 -11.39 -18.83
N PRO A 366 -10.36 -11.44 -20.10
CA PRO A 366 -9.67 -10.32 -20.74
C PRO A 366 -10.63 -9.13 -21.00
N GLY A 367 -10.07 -7.93 -21.17
CA GLY A 367 -10.82 -6.76 -21.61
C GLY A 367 -11.83 -6.19 -20.60
N GLN A 368 -11.57 -6.34 -19.29
CA GLN A 368 -12.47 -5.85 -18.24
C GLN A 368 -11.95 -4.54 -17.63
N GLU A 369 -12.80 -3.52 -17.59
CA GLU A 369 -12.49 -2.27 -16.87
C GLU A 369 -12.41 -2.49 -15.36
N SER A 370 -13.31 -3.34 -14.84
CA SER A 370 -13.39 -3.77 -13.45
C SER A 370 -14.07 -5.13 -13.37
N PHE A 371 -13.34 -6.16 -12.96
CA PHE A 371 -13.88 -7.49 -12.63
C PHE A 371 -13.49 -7.83 -11.19
N SER A 372 -14.41 -8.37 -10.41
CA SER A 372 -14.20 -8.57 -8.98
C SER A 372 -14.08 -10.03 -8.62
N LEU A 373 -13.12 -10.35 -7.75
CA LEU A 373 -13.04 -11.66 -7.10
C LEU A 373 -13.12 -11.47 -5.58
N THR A 374 -13.77 -12.43 -4.91
CA THR A 374 -14.03 -12.36 -3.47
C THR A 374 -13.58 -13.64 -2.79
N GLY A 375 -12.75 -13.50 -1.76
CA GLY A 375 -12.30 -14.58 -0.90
C GLY A 375 -12.86 -14.44 0.52
N TYR A 376 -13.06 -15.57 1.18
CA TYR A 376 -13.79 -15.66 2.44
C TYR A 376 -12.95 -16.38 3.49
N CYS A 377 -12.97 -15.84 4.70
CA CYS A 377 -12.62 -16.54 5.93
C CYS A 377 -13.93 -16.83 6.68
N THR A 378 -14.42 -18.05 6.57
CA THR A 378 -15.75 -18.43 7.06
C THR A 378 -15.82 -18.56 8.58
N SER A 379 -17.03 -18.50 9.12
CA SER A 379 -17.30 -18.66 10.55
C SER A 379 -16.81 -20.01 11.09
N ALA A 380 -16.86 -21.07 10.26
CA ALA A 380 -16.32 -22.38 10.62
C ALA A 380 -14.79 -22.33 10.83
N CYS A 381 -14.05 -21.66 9.94
CA CYS A 381 -12.60 -21.56 10.08
C CYS A 381 -12.21 -20.68 11.26
N THR A 382 -12.85 -19.52 11.45
CA THR A 382 -12.57 -18.67 12.61
C THR A 382 -12.97 -19.33 13.93
N SER A 383 -14.05 -20.13 13.94
CA SER A 383 -14.44 -20.90 15.15
C SER A 383 -13.40 -21.94 15.56
N MET A 384 -12.73 -22.55 14.58
CA MET A 384 -11.72 -23.58 14.82
C MET A 384 -10.33 -23.00 15.08
N GLY A 385 -9.94 -21.95 14.35
CA GLY A 385 -8.58 -21.41 14.34
C GLY A 385 -8.33 -20.26 15.32
N LEU A 386 -9.38 -19.68 15.92
CA LEU A 386 -9.24 -18.56 16.86
C LEU A 386 -9.55 -18.99 18.31
N PRO A 387 -8.88 -18.39 19.31
CA PRO A 387 -9.13 -18.67 20.71
C PRO A 387 -10.47 -18.07 21.16
N PRO A 388 -11.06 -18.53 22.29
CA PRO A 388 -12.37 -18.06 22.78
C PRO A 388 -12.46 -16.53 22.94
N GLN A 389 -11.38 -15.90 23.41
CA GLN A 389 -11.28 -14.44 23.57
C GLN A 389 -11.06 -13.70 22.24
N GLY A 390 -10.87 -14.41 21.14
CA GLY A 390 -10.55 -13.87 19.81
C GLY A 390 -9.19 -13.18 19.71
N ILE A 391 -8.93 -12.65 18.53
CA ILE A 391 -7.71 -11.91 18.18
C ILE A 391 -8.00 -10.43 17.97
N THR A 392 -6.97 -9.61 18.07
CA THR A 392 -6.98 -8.17 17.80
C THR A 392 -6.05 -7.91 16.62
N ILE A 393 -6.64 -7.53 15.48
CA ILE A 393 -5.92 -7.13 14.28
C ILE A 393 -5.53 -5.67 14.42
N PHE A 394 -4.25 -5.36 14.25
CA PHE A 394 -3.71 -4.02 14.44
C PHE A 394 -3.01 -3.49 13.18
N GLY A 395 -2.64 -4.35 12.24
CA GLY A 395 -2.05 -3.97 10.96
C GLY A 395 -2.63 -4.77 9.80
N SER A 396 -2.53 -4.22 8.59
CA SER A 396 -3.01 -4.87 7.36
C SER A 396 -2.16 -4.45 6.17
N GLN A 397 -1.81 -5.41 5.32
CA GLN A 397 -1.17 -5.20 4.03
C GLN A 397 -2.03 -5.83 2.93
N LEU A 398 -2.49 -4.99 2.00
CA LEU A 398 -3.25 -5.42 0.84
C LEU A 398 -2.29 -5.78 -0.30
N HIS A 399 -2.59 -6.85 -1.03
CA HIS A 399 -1.72 -7.37 -2.07
C HIS A 399 -2.51 -7.95 -3.25
N THR A 400 -2.07 -7.61 -4.46
CA THR A 400 -2.45 -8.23 -5.74
C THR A 400 -1.24 -8.23 -6.68
N HIS A 401 -1.35 -8.87 -7.84
CA HIS A 401 -0.43 -8.63 -8.95
C HIS A 401 -0.95 -7.50 -9.84
N LEU A 402 -0.36 -7.35 -11.03
CA LEU A 402 -0.33 -6.14 -11.87
C LEU A 402 -1.69 -5.54 -12.26
N THR A 403 -2.77 -6.30 -12.22
CA THR A 403 -4.10 -5.86 -12.68
C THR A 403 -5.00 -5.38 -11.54
N GLY A 404 -4.61 -5.55 -10.28
CA GLY A 404 -5.43 -5.11 -9.14
C GLY A 404 -5.52 -3.60 -9.00
N ILE A 405 -6.75 -3.11 -8.85
CA ILE A 405 -7.08 -1.68 -8.80
C ILE A 405 -7.81 -1.28 -7.50
N ARG A 406 -8.43 -2.20 -6.79
CA ARG A 406 -9.09 -1.90 -5.52
C ARG A 406 -9.08 -3.14 -4.64
N VAL A 407 -8.82 -2.97 -3.35
CA VAL A 407 -8.84 -4.06 -2.37
C VAL A 407 -9.50 -3.57 -1.09
N TYR A 408 -10.36 -4.39 -0.50
CA TYR A 408 -10.93 -4.11 0.82
C TYR A 408 -11.35 -5.40 1.54
N THR A 409 -11.38 -5.35 2.87
CA THR A 409 -11.77 -6.47 3.72
C THR A 409 -12.89 -6.05 4.66
N ARG A 410 -14.08 -6.63 4.46
CA ARG A 410 -15.27 -6.44 5.29
C ARG A 410 -15.26 -7.46 6.43
N HIS A 411 -15.84 -7.07 7.57
CA HIS A 411 -15.90 -7.88 8.78
C HIS A 411 -17.34 -8.06 9.21
N PHE A 412 -17.75 -9.29 9.53
CA PHE A 412 -19.10 -9.62 9.96
C PHE A 412 -19.06 -10.44 11.25
N ASP A 413 -20.10 -10.29 12.07
CA ASP A 413 -20.35 -11.17 13.20
C ASP A 413 -20.94 -12.52 12.76
N ALA A 414 -21.15 -13.42 13.72
CA ALA A 414 -21.71 -14.74 13.48
C ALA A 414 -23.17 -14.73 12.97
N TYR A 415 -23.85 -13.59 13.03
CA TYR A 415 -25.25 -13.40 12.64
C TYR A 415 -25.40 -12.65 11.31
N GLY A 416 -24.30 -12.43 10.57
CA GLY A 416 -24.32 -11.77 9.27
C GLY A 416 -24.52 -10.24 9.35
N LYS A 417 -24.31 -9.63 10.51
CA LYS A 417 -24.26 -8.18 10.67
C LYS A 417 -22.85 -7.69 10.39
N GLU A 418 -22.75 -6.72 9.49
CA GLU A 418 -21.49 -6.07 9.17
C GLU A 418 -21.02 -5.19 10.34
N LEU A 419 -19.75 -5.36 10.68
CA LEU A 419 -18.99 -4.63 11.68
C LEU A 419 -18.05 -3.65 10.96
N PRO A 420 -17.45 -2.68 11.67
CA PRO A 420 -16.51 -1.74 11.06
C PRO A 420 -15.50 -2.42 10.15
N GLU A 421 -15.38 -1.92 8.93
CA GLU A 421 -14.49 -2.48 7.91
C GLU A 421 -13.04 -2.52 8.40
N LEU A 422 -12.32 -3.59 8.04
CA LEU A 422 -10.97 -3.83 8.51
C LEU A 422 -9.96 -2.91 7.80
N ASN A 423 -10.00 -2.90 6.47
CA ASN A 423 -9.15 -2.06 5.63
C ASN A 423 -9.78 -1.89 4.24
N ARG A 424 -9.54 -0.74 3.61
CA ARG A 424 -9.97 -0.43 2.25
C ARG A 424 -8.95 0.44 1.56
N ASP A 425 -8.80 0.17 0.27
CA ASP A 425 -8.06 1.01 -0.65
C ASP A 425 -8.74 1.01 -2.01
N ASN A 426 -9.53 2.06 -2.26
CA ASN A 426 -10.23 2.24 -3.54
C ASN A 426 -9.27 2.63 -4.68
N HIS A 427 -8.10 3.16 -4.32
CA HIS A 427 -7.05 3.62 -5.23
C HIS A 427 -5.81 2.74 -5.14
N PHE A 428 -5.99 1.47 -4.78
CA PHE A 428 -4.90 0.53 -4.60
C PHE A 428 -3.98 0.51 -5.84
N SER A 429 -2.67 0.47 -5.60
CA SER A 429 -1.67 0.26 -6.64
C SER A 429 -0.69 -0.80 -6.21
N THR A 430 -0.46 -1.73 -7.13
CA THR A 430 0.48 -2.84 -6.99
C THR A 430 1.92 -2.39 -6.76
N HIS A 431 2.26 -1.16 -7.16
CA HIS A 431 3.58 -0.58 -6.95
C HIS A 431 3.75 0.03 -5.56
N PHE A 432 2.66 0.28 -4.83
CA PHE A 432 2.64 0.95 -3.52
C PHE A 432 1.99 0.05 -2.46
N GLN A 433 2.72 -0.98 -2.04
CA GLN A 433 2.29 -1.93 -1.03
C GLN A 433 3.09 -1.70 0.25
N LYS A 434 2.39 -1.36 1.34
CA LYS A 434 2.98 -1.20 2.68
C LYS A 434 2.09 -1.86 3.72
N ILE A 435 2.67 -2.25 4.84
CA ILE A 435 1.87 -2.61 6.02
C ILE A 435 1.35 -1.33 6.65
N ARG A 436 0.03 -1.21 6.77
CA ARG A 436 -0.63 -0.06 7.41
C ARG A 436 -0.96 -0.39 8.85
N ARG A 437 -0.61 0.49 9.77
CA ARG A 437 -1.12 0.45 11.14
C ARG A 437 -2.56 0.94 11.12
N LEU A 438 -3.51 0.07 11.48
CA LEU A 438 -4.93 0.44 11.51
C LEU A 438 -5.15 1.57 12.52
N LYS A 439 -5.97 2.57 12.15
CA LYS A 439 -6.38 3.68 13.04
C LYS A 439 -7.07 3.16 14.29
N LYS A 440 -7.86 2.10 14.14
CA LYS A 440 -8.53 1.40 15.23
C LYS A 440 -8.24 -0.10 15.09
N PRO A 441 -7.68 -0.75 16.12
CA PRO A 441 -7.56 -2.20 16.12
C PRO A 441 -8.93 -2.86 16.00
N VAL A 442 -9.00 -3.99 15.28
CA VAL A 442 -10.23 -4.72 14.99
C VAL A 442 -10.25 -6.02 15.77
N LYS A 443 -11.29 -6.24 16.59
CA LYS A 443 -11.47 -7.47 17.35
C LYS A 443 -12.22 -8.50 16.52
N VAL A 444 -11.61 -9.67 16.30
CA VAL A 444 -12.23 -10.80 15.59
C VAL A 444 -12.42 -11.96 16.57
N LEU A 445 -13.66 -12.41 16.73
CA LEU A 445 -14.02 -13.51 17.62
C LEU A 445 -14.26 -14.80 16.82
N PRO A 446 -14.16 -15.97 17.47
CA PRO A 446 -14.66 -17.23 16.90
C PRO A 446 -16.07 -17.09 16.32
N GLY A 447 -16.28 -17.58 15.10
CA GLY A 447 -17.57 -17.50 14.40
C GLY A 447 -17.79 -16.23 13.58
N HIS A 448 -16.90 -15.23 13.69
CA HIS A 448 -16.92 -14.07 12.80
C HIS A 448 -16.51 -14.45 11.37
N VAL A 449 -16.86 -13.62 10.39
CA VAL A 449 -16.52 -13.81 8.98
C VAL A 449 -15.71 -12.61 8.49
N LEU A 450 -14.64 -12.87 7.73
CA LEU A 450 -13.87 -11.83 7.04
C LEU A 450 -13.98 -12.07 5.54
N ILE A 451 -14.35 -11.03 4.79
CA ILE A 451 -14.57 -11.10 3.34
C ILE A 451 -13.61 -10.13 2.68
N THR A 452 -12.65 -10.63 1.92
CA THR A 452 -11.67 -9.83 1.19
C THR A 452 -12.02 -9.81 -0.28
N ARG A 453 -12.19 -8.62 -0.85
CA ARG A 453 -12.55 -8.41 -2.24
C ARG A 453 -11.48 -7.61 -2.95
N CYS A 454 -11.14 -8.07 -4.15
CA CYS A 454 -10.22 -7.40 -5.05
C CYS A 454 -10.93 -7.15 -6.39
N ASP A 455 -10.73 -5.96 -6.94
CA ASP A 455 -11.18 -5.60 -8.28
C ASP A 455 -9.98 -5.42 -9.19
N TYR A 456 -10.11 -5.87 -10.43
CA TYR A 456 -9.03 -5.95 -11.41
C TYR A 456 -9.40 -5.27 -12.72
N ASN A 457 -8.40 -4.66 -13.36
CA ASN A 457 -8.49 -4.12 -14.71
C ASN A 457 -7.64 -4.94 -15.68
N THR A 458 -8.29 -5.60 -16.62
CA THR A 458 -7.67 -6.46 -17.65
C THR A 458 -7.85 -5.89 -19.06
N MET A 459 -8.08 -4.58 -19.21
CA MET A 459 -8.23 -3.93 -20.52
C MET A 459 -7.03 -4.17 -21.44
N ASN A 460 -5.83 -4.28 -20.85
CA ASN A 460 -4.57 -4.51 -21.56
C ASN A 460 -4.18 -6.00 -21.66
N ARG A 461 -5.06 -6.93 -21.28
CA ARG A 461 -4.82 -8.38 -21.37
C ARG A 461 -5.66 -8.96 -22.50
N GLU A 462 -5.01 -9.64 -23.43
CA GLU A 462 -5.69 -10.35 -24.54
C GLU A 462 -6.27 -11.69 -24.10
N ASN A 463 -5.64 -12.35 -23.13
CA ASN A 463 -6.00 -13.67 -22.63
C ASN A 463 -6.53 -13.61 -21.19
N ILE A 464 -7.24 -14.67 -20.78
CA ILE A 464 -7.68 -14.87 -19.40
C ILE A 464 -6.49 -14.82 -18.42
N THR A 465 -6.68 -14.11 -17.33
CA THR A 465 -5.69 -14.01 -16.24
C THR A 465 -6.11 -14.95 -15.13
N LEU A 466 -5.24 -15.90 -14.77
CA LEU A 466 -5.52 -16.95 -13.81
C LEU A 466 -5.03 -16.55 -12.41
N GLY A 467 -5.59 -17.13 -11.36
CA GLY A 467 -5.01 -17.07 -10.02
C GLY A 467 -3.76 -17.92 -9.93
N GLY A 468 -2.69 -17.40 -9.31
CA GLY A 468 -1.42 -18.11 -9.28
C GLY A 468 -0.26 -17.33 -8.67
N PHE A 469 0.93 -17.91 -8.76
CA PHE A 469 2.16 -17.34 -8.19
C PHE A 469 2.97 -16.52 -9.18
N GLU A 470 2.70 -16.62 -10.48
CA GLU A 470 3.46 -15.86 -11.48
C GLU A 470 3.00 -14.41 -11.52
N ILE A 471 3.90 -13.48 -11.86
CA ILE A 471 3.56 -12.05 -11.99
C ILE A 471 2.50 -11.78 -13.08
N SER A 472 2.38 -12.68 -14.06
CA SER A 472 1.34 -12.65 -15.09
C SER A 472 0.00 -13.19 -14.60
N ASP A 473 -0.01 -14.03 -13.56
CA ASP A 473 -1.20 -14.47 -12.85
C ASP A 473 -1.69 -13.36 -11.91
N GLU A 474 -2.71 -13.64 -11.10
CA GLU A 474 -3.24 -12.73 -10.09
C GLU A 474 -3.35 -13.33 -8.69
N MET A 475 -3.40 -12.43 -7.71
CA MET A 475 -3.63 -12.73 -6.31
C MET A 475 -4.64 -11.73 -5.71
N CYS A 476 -5.38 -12.19 -4.69
CA CYS A 476 -6.18 -11.32 -3.83
C CYS A 476 -5.86 -11.64 -2.38
N VAL A 477 -5.05 -10.81 -1.72
CA VAL A 477 -4.59 -11.11 -0.36
C VAL A 477 -4.67 -9.88 0.52
N ASN A 478 -5.08 -10.11 1.77
CA ASN A 478 -4.85 -9.18 2.86
C ASN A 478 -4.09 -9.90 3.98
N TYR A 479 -2.83 -9.53 4.20
CA TYR A 479 -2.02 -9.99 5.32
C TYR A 479 -2.40 -9.17 6.55
N VAL A 480 -3.05 -9.80 7.52
CA VAL A 480 -3.47 -9.13 8.76
C VAL A 480 -2.50 -9.45 9.90
N HIS A 481 -1.98 -8.40 10.54
CA HIS A 481 -1.10 -8.50 11.70
C HIS A 481 -1.94 -8.44 12.97
N TYR A 482 -1.81 -9.44 13.83
CA TYR A 482 -2.72 -9.61 14.96
C TYR A 482 -2.03 -10.15 16.22
N TYR A 483 -2.72 -10.08 17.36
CA TYR A 483 -2.35 -10.77 18.60
C TYR A 483 -3.60 -11.23 19.38
N PRO A 484 -3.49 -12.21 20.30
CA PRO A 484 -2.35 -13.10 20.47
C PRO A 484 -2.18 -14.01 19.25
N HIS A 485 -0.95 -14.45 18.98
CA HIS A 485 -0.64 -15.45 17.96
C HIS A 485 -1.49 -16.72 18.12
N THR A 486 -1.98 -17.27 17.00
CA THR A 486 -2.66 -18.56 16.92
C THR A 486 -2.04 -19.41 15.82
N ASP A 487 -2.41 -20.68 15.77
CA ASP A 487 -1.92 -21.57 14.71
C ASP A 487 -2.58 -21.27 13.35
N LEU A 488 -3.65 -20.47 13.28
CA LEU A 488 -4.28 -20.11 12.01
C LEU A 488 -3.36 -19.15 11.24
N GLU A 489 -2.91 -19.59 10.06
CA GLU A 489 -2.03 -18.81 9.19
C GLU A 489 -2.68 -18.49 7.84
N VAL A 490 -3.44 -19.44 7.28
CA VAL A 490 -4.17 -19.22 6.03
C VAL A 490 -5.67 -19.38 6.27
N CYS A 491 -6.42 -18.32 5.97
CA CYS A 491 -7.88 -18.35 5.95
C CYS A 491 -8.39 -17.78 4.63
N LYS A 492 -8.39 -18.63 3.60
CA LYS A 492 -8.70 -18.28 2.22
C LYS A 492 -9.78 -19.17 1.65
N SER A 493 -10.30 -18.77 0.50
CA SER A 493 -11.25 -19.59 -0.25
C SER A 493 -11.10 -19.44 -1.76
N SER A 494 -11.69 -20.37 -2.50
CA SER A 494 -11.97 -20.27 -3.93
C SER A 494 -13.37 -20.82 -4.23
N ILE A 495 -13.78 -20.82 -5.49
CA ILE A 495 -14.89 -21.65 -5.95
C ILE A 495 -14.60 -23.14 -5.67
N SER A 496 -15.64 -23.90 -5.35
CA SER A 496 -15.57 -25.36 -5.20
C SER A 496 -15.28 -26.09 -6.52
N ASP A 497 -14.58 -27.22 -6.42
CA ASP A 497 -14.22 -28.07 -7.56
C ASP A 497 -15.45 -28.58 -8.31
N GLN A 498 -16.50 -28.94 -7.56
CA GLN A 498 -17.74 -29.45 -8.13
C GLN A 498 -18.49 -28.36 -8.93
N ALA A 499 -18.59 -27.14 -8.37
CA ALA A 499 -19.25 -26.04 -9.05
C ALA A 499 -18.48 -25.62 -10.31
N LEU A 500 -17.15 -25.53 -10.22
CA LEU A 500 -16.30 -25.18 -11.36
C LEU A 500 -16.35 -26.23 -12.48
N THR A 501 -16.32 -27.52 -12.12
CA THR A 501 -16.49 -28.62 -13.08
C THR A 501 -17.86 -28.56 -13.76
N THR A 502 -18.91 -28.18 -13.01
CA THR A 502 -20.26 -28.02 -13.56
C THR A 502 -20.35 -26.83 -14.51
N TYR A 503 -19.68 -25.72 -14.19
CA TYR A 503 -19.55 -24.57 -15.08
C TYR A 503 -18.88 -24.96 -16.41
N PHE A 504 -17.74 -25.67 -16.38
CA PHE A 504 -17.10 -26.10 -17.62
C PHE A 504 -17.95 -27.09 -18.42
N ARG A 505 -18.67 -28.01 -17.77
CA ARG A 505 -19.64 -28.87 -18.45
C ARG A 505 -20.73 -28.04 -19.14
N TYR A 506 -21.26 -27.02 -18.45
CA TYR A 506 -22.23 -26.11 -19.03
C TYR A 506 -21.67 -25.37 -20.25
N MET A 507 -20.44 -24.84 -20.16
CA MET A 507 -19.77 -24.17 -21.26
C MET A 507 -19.60 -25.08 -22.49
N LYS A 508 -19.36 -26.38 -22.27
CA LYS A 508 -19.30 -27.37 -23.34
C LYS A 508 -20.65 -27.66 -23.97
N GLU A 509 -21.64 -28.01 -23.15
CA GLU A 509 -22.91 -28.55 -23.62
C GLU A 509 -23.86 -27.48 -24.17
N TRP A 510 -23.84 -26.28 -23.58
CA TRP A 510 -24.80 -25.21 -23.88
C TRP A 510 -24.18 -24.04 -24.63
N GLU A 511 -22.92 -23.72 -24.38
CA GLU A 511 -22.19 -22.63 -25.06
C GLU A 511 -21.27 -23.11 -26.18
N ALA A 512 -21.24 -24.43 -26.46
CA ALA A 512 -20.41 -25.07 -27.47
C ALA A 512 -18.91 -24.72 -27.39
N GLN A 513 -18.40 -24.45 -26.18
CA GLN A 513 -17.00 -24.12 -25.94
C GLN A 513 -16.14 -25.40 -25.85
N PRO A 514 -14.87 -25.36 -26.30
CA PRO A 514 -13.98 -26.53 -26.34
C PRO A 514 -13.39 -26.90 -24.97
N THR A 515 -14.24 -26.96 -23.94
CA THR A 515 -13.91 -27.36 -22.58
C THR A 515 -14.14 -28.86 -22.36
N SER A 516 -13.51 -29.44 -21.34
CA SER A 516 -13.68 -30.83 -20.94
C SER A 516 -13.39 -31.04 -19.45
N VAL A 517 -14.16 -31.93 -18.82
CA VAL A 517 -13.91 -32.38 -17.43
C VAL A 517 -12.57 -33.13 -17.27
N THR A 518 -11.97 -33.56 -18.39
CA THR A 518 -10.66 -34.23 -18.41
C THR A 518 -9.50 -33.24 -18.63
N GLN A 519 -9.77 -31.99 -19.00
CA GLN A 519 -8.76 -30.94 -19.14
C GLN A 519 -8.49 -30.30 -17.77
N GLY A 520 -7.28 -29.76 -17.60
CA GLY A 520 -6.96 -28.95 -16.42
C GLY A 520 -7.79 -27.66 -16.38
N VAL A 521 -7.97 -27.09 -15.20
CA VAL A 521 -8.76 -25.85 -14.99
C VAL A 521 -8.25 -24.70 -15.86
N SER A 522 -6.94 -24.42 -15.79
CA SER A 522 -6.26 -23.45 -16.66
C SER A 522 -6.54 -23.65 -18.14
N GLN A 523 -6.54 -24.90 -18.61
CA GLN A 523 -6.76 -25.23 -20.03
C GLN A 523 -8.21 -24.97 -20.43
N ASN A 524 -9.16 -25.33 -19.56
CA ASN A 524 -10.58 -25.04 -19.78
C ASN A 524 -10.84 -23.53 -19.89
N TYR A 525 -10.29 -22.73 -18.98
CA TYR A 525 -10.43 -21.27 -19.05
C TYR A 525 -9.83 -20.67 -20.33
N LYS A 526 -8.65 -21.16 -20.75
CA LYS A 526 -7.98 -20.72 -21.99
C LYS A 526 -8.71 -21.16 -23.26
N ALA A 527 -9.52 -22.21 -23.18
CA ALA A 527 -10.29 -22.73 -24.30
C ALA A 527 -11.59 -21.95 -24.57
N ILE A 528 -12.08 -21.16 -23.60
CA ILE A 528 -13.31 -20.38 -23.74
C ILE A 528 -13.05 -19.12 -24.57
N GLU A 529 -13.90 -18.90 -25.58
CA GLU A 529 -13.97 -17.62 -26.29
C GLU A 529 -14.80 -16.62 -25.46
N TRP A 530 -14.14 -15.63 -24.88
CA TRP A 530 -14.78 -14.68 -23.97
C TRP A 530 -15.62 -13.64 -24.70
N ASN A 531 -16.86 -13.46 -24.24
CA ASN A 531 -17.77 -12.39 -24.65
C ASN A 531 -18.51 -11.85 -23.42
N LYS A 532 -19.24 -10.74 -23.57
CA LYS A 532 -19.93 -10.07 -22.45
C LYS A 532 -20.87 -11.00 -21.66
N MET A 533 -21.58 -11.90 -22.32
CA MET A 533 -22.51 -12.84 -21.68
C MET A 533 -21.74 -13.89 -20.84
N ARG A 534 -20.67 -14.47 -21.38
CA ARG A 534 -19.85 -15.47 -20.67
C ARG A 534 -19.11 -14.88 -19.48
N VAL A 535 -18.67 -13.62 -19.59
CA VAL A 535 -18.09 -12.87 -18.46
C VAL A 535 -19.13 -12.69 -17.35
N GLN A 536 -20.35 -12.27 -17.70
CA GLN A 536 -21.44 -12.11 -16.73
C GLN A 536 -21.80 -13.44 -16.06
N LEU A 537 -21.92 -14.52 -16.84
CA LEU A 537 -22.19 -15.86 -16.31
C LEU A 537 -21.09 -16.32 -15.33
N LEU A 538 -19.81 -16.14 -15.68
CA LEU A 538 -18.71 -16.49 -14.79
C LEU A 538 -18.77 -15.68 -13.48
N ASN A 539 -19.07 -14.38 -13.57
CA ASN A 539 -19.23 -13.53 -12.41
C ASN A 539 -20.39 -14.00 -11.53
N GLU A 540 -21.54 -14.37 -12.09
CA GLU A 540 -22.66 -14.94 -11.32
C GLU A 540 -22.26 -16.25 -10.63
N VAL A 541 -21.56 -17.14 -11.35
CA VAL A 541 -21.05 -18.39 -10.79
C VAL A 541 -20.14 -18.12 -9.57
N TYR A 542 -19.20 -17.17 -9.65
CA TYR A 542 -18.35 -16.86 -8.49
C TYR A 542 -19.10 -16.25 -7.30
N ASN A 543 -20.23 -15.58 -7.52
CA ASN A 543 -21.00 -14.95 -6.45
C ASN A 543 -22.01 -15.89 -5.79
N GLU A 544 -22.38 -17.00 -6.43
CA GLU A 544 -23.42 -17.92 -5.96
C GLU A 544 -22.91 -19.33 -5.64
N ALA A 545 -21.79 -19.75 -6.22
CA ALA A 545 -21.29 -21.11 -6.08
C ALA A 545 -20.72 -21.39 -4.67
N PRO A 546 -20.84 -22.64 -4.17
CA PRO A 546 -20.17 -23.06 -2.96
C PRO A 546 -18.64 -22.89 -3.03
N LEU A 547 -18.04 -22.70 -1.86
CA LEU A 547 -16.63 -22.40 -1.67
C LEU A 547 -15.80 -23.66 -1.41
N SER A 548 -14.57 -23.68 -1.90
CA SER A 548 -13.46 -24.46 -1.34
C SER A 548 -12.74 -23.58 -0.33
N MET A 549 -12.51 -24.08 0.88
CA MET A 549 -11.87 -23.35 1.97
C MET A 549 -10.46 -23.88 2.24
N GLN A 550 -9.50 -22.96 2.31
CA GLN A 550 -8.17 -23.21 2.81
C GLN A 550 -8.06 -22.62 4.23
N CYS A 551 -8.40 -23.45 5.21
CA CYS A 551 -8.22 -23.18 6.63
C CYS A 551 -6.98 -23.94 7.12
N ASN A 552 -5.80 -23.33 7.01
CA ASN A 552 -4.53 -24.00 7.31
C ASN A 552 -3.86 -23.45 8.56
N MET A 553 -3.21 -24.36 9.27
CA MET A 553 -2.32 -24.09 10.38
C MET A 553 -0.95 -23.59 9.87
N SER A 554 -0.15 -23.02 10.76
CA SER A 554 1.26 -22.66 10.50
C SER A 554 2.17 -23.84 10.16
N SER A 555 1.77 -25.07 10.44
CA SER A 555 2.48 -26.26 9.96
C SER A 555 2.30 -26.52 8.46
N GLY A 556 1.34 -25.83 7.82
CA GLY A 556 0.86 -26.10 6.47
C GLY A 556 -0.30 -27.10 6.42
N ASP A 557 -0.58 -27.80 7.53
CA ASP A 557 -1.70 -28.74 7.63
C ASP A 557 -3.06 -28.02 7.68
N ARG A 558 -4.12 -28.68 7.21
CA ARG A 558 -5.49 -28.17 7.33
C ARG A 558 -6.04 -28.42 8.73
N PHE A 559 -6.85 -27.49 9.24
CA PHE A 559 -7.67 -27.75 10.43
C PHE A 559 -8.61 -28.94 10.19
N PRO A 560 -8.95 -29.75 11.22
CA PRO A 560 -9.91 -30.83 11.07
C PRO A 560 -11.28 -30.31 10.63
N GLY A 561 -11.84 -30.89 9.56
CA GLY A 561 -13.13 -30.49 9.02
C GLY A 561 -13.28 -30.85 7.54
N TYR A 562 -14.52 -30.72 7.03
CA TYR A 562 -14.78 -30.77 5.59
C TYR A 562 -14.84 -29.33 5.07
N TRP A 563 -13.90 -28.99 4.20
CA TRP A 563 -13.65 -27.62 3.74
C TRP A 563 -14.06 -27.39 2.28
N GLU A 564 -14.60 -28.41 1.61
CA GLU A 564 -15.11 -28.29 0.24
C GLU A 564 -16.62 -28.02 0.26
N ASN A 565 -17.15 -27.38 -0.77
CA ASN A 565 -18.58 -27.06 -0.91
C ASN A 565 -19.18 -26.28 0.29
N ALA A 566 -18.39 -25.43 0.94
CA ALA A 566 -18.87 -24.57 2.01
C ALA A 566 -19.84 -23.50 1.47
N HIS A 567 -20.85 -23.12 2.26
CA HIS A 567 -21.78 -22.07 1.85
C HIS A 567 -21.14 -20.68 1.87
N ILE A 568 -21.54 -19.82 0.94
CA ILE A 568 -21.21 -18.39 0.99
C ILE A 568 -21.91 -17.78 2.22
N PRO A 569 -21.16 -17.09 3.11
CA PRO A 569 -21.76 -16.42 4.26
C PRO A 569 -22.76 -15.35 3.84
N PRO A 570 -24.01 -15.35 4.37
CA PRO A 570 -25.01 -14.36 4.00
C PRO A 570 -24.69 -13.00 4.61
N VAL A 571 -24.92 -11.93 3.84
CA VAL A 571 -24.88 -10.55 4.33
C VAL A 571 -26.30 -10.13 4.69
N ILE A 572 -26.63 -10.10 5.97
CA ILE A 572 -27.99 -9.83 6.47
C ILE A 572 -28.17 -8.35 6.78
N THR A 573 -27.19 -7.72 7.44
CA THR A 573 -27.25 -6.31 7.81
C THR A 573 -25.96 -5.62 7.39
N PRO A 574 -25.88 -5.08 6.16
CA PRO A 574 -24.71 -4.33 5.71
C PRO A 574 -24.59 -3.00 6.46
N LEU A 575 -23.36 -2.50 6.56
CA LEU A 575 -23.11 -1.13 7.00
C LEU A 575 -23.67 -0.15 5.97
N PRO A 576 -24.21 1.00 6.40
CA PRO A 576 -24.57 2.06 5.48
C PRO A 576 -23.30 2.55 4.75
N PRO A 577 -23.44 3.08 3.53
CA PRO A 577 -22.33 3.73 2.85
C PRO A 577 -21.76 4.86 3.75
N PRO A 578 -20.45 5.17 3.64
CA PRO A 578 -19.83 6.23 4.41
C PRO A 578 -20.61 7.54 4.27
N TRP A 579 -20.99 8.14 5.39
CA TRP A 579 -21.73 9.39 5.40
C TRP A 579 -20.85 10.54 4.89
N ARG A 580 -21.23 11.18 3.78
CA ARG A 580 -20.62 12.44 3.36
C ARG A 580 -21.21 13.57 4.21
N ARG A 581 -20.37 14.30 4.95
CA ARG A 581 -20.76 15.50 5.73
C ARG A 581 -21.02 16.72 4.83
N CYS A 582 -21.76 16.50 3.76
CA CYS A 582 -22.14 17.52 2.78
C CYS A 582 -23.62 17.91 2.92
N GLU A 583 -24.38 17.17 3.72
CA GLU A 583 -25.80 17.40 4.01
C GLU A 583 -25.98 17.99 5.41
N ALA A 584 -25.66 19.26 5.57
CA ALA A 584 -26.13 20.10 6.68
C ALA A 584 -26.48 21.53 6.25
N ILE A 585 -26.65 21.76 4.94
CA ILE A 585 -27.10 23.03 4.39
C ILE A 585 -28.18 22.73 3.35
N VAL A 586 -29.42 22.59 3.82
CA VAL A 586 -30.63 22.85 3.02
C VAL A 586 -31.39 23.95 3.74
#